data_AF-A0AAD8MUF1-F1
#
_entry.id   AF-A0AAD8MUF1-F1
#
_cell.length_a   1.000
_cell.length_b   1.000
_cell.length_c   1.000
_cell.angle_alpha   90.00
_cell.angle_beta   90.00
_cell.angle_gamma   90.00
#
_symmetry.space_group_name_H-M   'P 1'
#
loop_
_entity.id
_entity.type
_entity.pdbx_description
1 polymer ?
#
loop_
_entity_poly.entity_id
_entity_poly.type
_entity_poly.pdbx_seq_one_letter_code
_entity_poly.pdbx_strand_id
1 'polypeptide(L)'
;MCSKVYDIERYTRVKFMDYTTDNMSIYPSPTGVMIGLDLAYNVHSAFGNWFPGSKPLLAQAMNKIMKSNPALYVLRERIRKGLQLYSSEPTKPYLSSQNYGEIFSNQIIWFVDDTNVYSVTIHKTFEGNLITKPINGAIFIFNPRTGQLFLKVIHTSVWAGQKCLGQLAKWKTAEEVAALVRSLHVEEQPKQIIVTRKGMLDPLEVHLLDFPNIILSLKEVNCNFLSKHV
;
A
#
# COMPACT_ATOMS: atom_id res chain seq x y z
N MET A 1 1.58 -34.62 -23.12
CA MET A 1 2.65 -34.85 -22.13
C MET A 1 2.92 -33.54 -21.37
N CYS A 2 1.92 -33.04 -20.64
CA CYS A 2 1.98 -31.74 -19.97
C CYS A 2 1.52 -31.96 -18.53
N SER A 3 2.45 -32.33 -17.64
CA SER A 3 2.08 -32.65 -16.26
C SER A 3 3.23 -32.33 -15.30
N LYS A 4 2.90 -31.55 -14.25
CA LYS A 4 3.66 -31.28 -13.02
C LYS A 4 4.74 -30.19 -13.03
N VAL A 5 4.44 -28.99 -13.53
CA VAL A 5 5.25 -27.78 -13.21
C VAL A 5 4.77 -27.09 -11.91
N TYR A 6 3.55 -27.38 -11.45
CA TYR A 6 2.88 -26.62 -10.37
C TYR A 6 2.87 -27.31 -8.99
N ASP A 7 3.78 -28.24 -8.73
CA ASP A 7 3.88 -28.88 -7.41
C ASP A 7 4.93 -28.14 -6.55
N ILE A 8 4.44 -27.25 -5.69
CA ILE A 8 5.28 -26.41 -4.82
C ILE A 8 6.11 -27.23 -3.83
N GLU A 9 5.65 -28.42 -3.43
CA GLU A 9 6.41 -29.29 -2.52
C GLU A 9 7.64 -29.85 -3.23
N ARG A 10 7.45 -30.39 -4.43
CA ARG A 10 8.56 -30.87 -5.26
C ARG A 10 9.52 -29.73 -5.60
N TYR A 11 8.99 -28.56 -5.97
CA TYR A 11 9.80 -27.39 -6.31
C TYR A 11 10.70 -26.96 -5.14
N THR A 12 10.11 -26.80 -3.94
CA THR A 12 10.83 -26.36 -2.73
C THR A 12 11.92 -27.35 -2.35
N ARG A 13 11.65 -28.66 -2.46
CA ARG A 13 12.64 -29.70 -2.21
C ARG A 13 13.81 -29.67 -3.19
N VAL A 14 13.53 -29.55 -4.49
CA VAL A 14 14.57 -29.49 -5.52
C VAL A 14 15.44 -28.26 -5.32
N LYS A 15 14.83 -27.08 -5.11
CA LYS A 15 15.58 -25.84 -4.86
C LYS A 15 16.40 -25.87 -3.59
N PHE A 16 15.89 -26.49 -2.53
CA PHE A 16 16.68 -26.67 -1.30
C PHE A 16 17.94 -27.49 -1.57
N MET A 17 17.83 -28.59 -2.32
CA MET A 17 18.99 -29.41 -2.68
C MET A 17 19.95 -28.67 -3.61
N ASP A 18 19.44 -27.98 -4.62
CA ASP A 18 20.26 -27.18 -5.55
C ASP A 18 21.08 -26.14 -4.78
N TYR A 19 20.46 -25.34 -3.90
CA TYR A 19 21.17 -24.27 -3.20
C TYR A 19 22.07 -24.76 -2.06
N THR A 20 21.79 -25.90 -1.45
CA THR A 20 22.65 -26.45 -0.39
C THR A 20 23.86 -27.20 -0.93
N THR A 21 23.85 -27.59 -2.20
CA THR A 21 24.95 -28.30 -2.86
C THR A 21 25.79 -27.42 -3.80
N ASP A 22 25.24 -26.29 -4.24
CA ASP A 22 25.95 -25.31 -5.08
C ASP A 22 26.91 -24.44 -4.25
N ASN A 23 28.09 -24.17 -4.81
CA ASN A 23 29.11 -23.31 -4.21
C ASN A 23 28.81 -21.81 -4.37
N MET A 24 27.84 -21.44 -5.20
CA MET A 24 27.43 -20.03 -5.38
C MET A 24 26.52 -19.51 -4.26
N SER A 25 25.77 -20.40 -3.60
CA SER A 25 24.79 -20.03 -2.57
C SER A 25 25.40 -20.19 -1.17
N ILE A 26 25.54 -19.09 -0.44
CA ILE A 26 26.20 -19.08 0.87
C ILE A 26 25.15 -18.99 1.97
N TYR A 27 25.13 -19.99 2.86
CA TYR A 27 24.29 -20.01 4.06
C TYR A 27 25.15 -20.03 5.32
N PRO A 28 24.72 -19.36 6.41
CA PRO A 28 25.48 -19.35 7.68
C PRO A 28 25.63 -20.73 8.34
N SER A 29 24.71 -21.66 8.05
CA SER A 29 24.75 -23.02 8.58
C SER A 29 24.12 -24.02 7.59
N PRO A 30 24.50 -25.31 7.65
CA PRO A 30 23.88 -26.35 6.81
C PRO A 30 22.46 -26.74 7.29
N THR A 31 22.04 -26.25 8.46
CA THR A 31 20.73 -26.54 9.05
C THR A 31 19.78 -25.37 8.82
N GLY A 32 18.95 -25.47 7.78
CA GLY A 32 17.95 -24.46 7.46
C GLY A 32 16.67 -25.06 6.87
N VAL A 33 15.66 -24.21 6.71
CA VAL A 33 14.38 -24.52 6.06
C VAL A 33 14.17 -23.55 4.91
N MET A 34 13.81 -24.07 3.75
CA MET A 34 13.32 -23.28 2.62
C MET A 34 11.80 -23.28 2.61
N ILE A 35 11.20 -22.10 2.39
CA ILE A 35 9.76 -21.92 2.24
C ILE A 35 9.49 -21.51 0.80
N GLY A 36 8.76 -22.35 0.06
CA GLY A 36 8.25 -22.04 -1.26
C GLY A 36 6.84 -21.47 -1.20
N LEU A 37 6.58 -20.43 -1.99
CA LEU A 37 5.29 -19.77 -2.09
C LEU A 37 4.93 -19.61 -3.57
N ASP A 38 3.86 -20.26 -4.00
CA ASP A 38 3.28 -20.07 -5.32
C ASP A 38 2.27 -18.91 -5.29
N LEU A 39 2.65 -17.81 -5.93
CA LEU A 39 1.83 -16.59 -5.97
C LEU A 39 0.60 -16.71 -6.86
N ALA A 40 0.61 -17.60 -7.87
CA ALA A 40 -0.50 -17.77 -8.81
C ALA A 40 -1.58 -18.67 -8.22
N TYR A 41 -1.18 -19.80 -7.63
CA TYR A 41 -2.10 -20.78 -7.04
C TYR A 41 -2.34 -20.57 -5.55
N ASN A 42 -1.65 -19.62 -4.92
CA ASN A 42 -1.78 -19.30 -3.51
C ASN A 42 -1.50 -20.51 -2.58
N VAL A 43 -0.56 -21.38 -2.97
CA VAL A 43 -0.12 -22.57 -2.22
C VAL A 43 1.28 -22.32 -1.69
N HIS A 44 1.60 -22.88 -0.52
CA HIS A 44 2.92 -22.81 0.06
C HIS A 44 3.38 -24.19 0.54
N SER A 45 4.68 -24.42 0.56
CA SER A 45 5.30 -25.60 1.14
C SER A 45 6.64 -25.24 1.75
N ALA A 46 7.16 -26.07 2.64
CA ALA A 46 8.45 -25.85 3.26
C ALA A 46 9.23 -27.16 3.36
N PHE A 47 10.52 -27.12 3.03
CA PHE A 47 11.41 -28.27 3.05
C PHE A 47 12.76 -27.91 3.68
N GLY A 48 13.30 -28.81 4.50
CA GLY A 48 14.60 -28.63 5.16
C GLY A 48 14.66 -29.30 6.53
N ASN A 49 15.57 -28.81 7.36
CA ASN A 49 15.88 -29.36 8.67
C ASN A 49 14.99 -28.75 9.76
N TRP A 50 14.18 -29.58 10.43
CA TRP A 50 13.23 -29.16 11.45
C TRP A 50 13.72 -29.54 12.84
N PHE A 51 13.80 -28.56 13.74
CA PHE A 51 14.00 -28.82 15.17
C PHE A 51 12.65 -29.05 15.88
N PRO A 52 12.62 -29.69 17.06
CA PRO A 52 11.37 -29.95 17.78
C PRO A 52 10.55 -28.68 18.00
N GLY A 53 9.25 -28.72 17.65
CA GLY A 53 8.33 -27.57 17.78
C GLY A 53 8.35 -26.56 16.61
N SER A 54 9.36 -26.58 15.73
CA SER A 54 9.44 -25.64 14.60
C SER A 54 8.38 -25.87 13.51
N LYS A 55 8.13 -27.14 13.17
CA LYS A 55 7.15 -27.53 12.15
C LYS A 55 5.71 -27.08 12.46
N PRO A 56 5.13 -27.35 13.65
CA PRO A 56 3.79 -26.87 13.96
C PRO A 56 3.71 -25.34 14.06
N LEU A 57 4.76 -24.67 14.57
CA LEU A 57 4.84 -23.21 14.61
C LEU A 57 4.77 -22.61 13.20
N LEU A 58 5.61 -23.11 12.27
CA LEU A 58 5.63 -22.59 10.90
C LEU A 58 4.31 -22.85 10.17
N ALA A 59 3.70 -24.02 10.36
CA ALA A 59 2.40 -24.32 9.75
C ALA A 59 1.31 -23.33 10.19
N GLN A 60 1.24 -23.01 11.48
CA GLN A 60 0.29 -22.01 12.00
C GLN A 60 0.63 -20.59 11.51
N ALA A 61 1.91 -20.22 11.52
CA ALA A 61 2.37 -18.91 11.07
C ALA A 61 2.07 -18.69 9.58
N MET A 62 2.37 -19.65 8.71
CA MET A 62 2.12 -19.55 7.27
C MET A 62 0.63 -19.49 6.96
N ASN A 63 -0.21 -20.27 7.65
CA ASN A 63 -1.66 -20.17 7.51
C ASN A 63 -2.20 -18.78 7.84
N LYS A 64 -1.61 -18.10 8.85
CA LYS A 64 -1.94 -16.72 9.18
C LYS A 64 -1.43 -15.75 8.12
N ILE A 65 -0.15 -15.83 7.74
CA ILE A 65 0.48 -14.97 6.72
C ILE A 65 -0.28 -15.05 5.39
N MET A 66 -0.65 -16.24 4.93
CA MET A 66 -1.39 -16.40 3.68
C MET A 66 -2.74 -15.68 3.70
N LYS A 67 -3.41 -15.58 4.85
CA LYS A 67 -4.70 -14.90 4.95
C LYS A 67 -4.56 -13.40 5.19
N SER A 68 -3.65 -12.99 6.08
CA SER A 68 -3.61 -11.62 6.62
C SER A 68 -2.50 -10.73 6.05
N ASN A 69 -1.62 -11.23 5.17
CA ASN A 69 -0.53 -10.41 4.63
C ASN A 69 -1.08 -9.34 3.65
N PRO A 70 -0.90 -8.04 3.93
CA PRO A 70 -1.37 -6.96 3.05
C PRO A 70 -0.78 -7.02 1.63
N ALA A 71 0.47 -7.45 1.47
CA ALA A 71 1.12 -7.53 0.16
C ALA A 71 0.46 -8.61 -0.72
N LEU A 72 0.16 -9.78 -0.13
CA LEU A 72 -0.57 -10.84 -0.83
C LEU A 72 -2.02 -10.43 -1.14
N TYR A 73 -2.64 -9.65 -0.26
CA TYR A 73 -3.96 -9.07 -0.52
C TYR A 73 -3.93 -8.12 -1.74
N VAL A 74 -2.98 -7.18 -1.79
CA VAL A 74 -2.82 -6.26 -2.93
C VAL A 74 -2.56 -7.02 -4.23
N LEU A 75 -1.74 -8.08 -4.20
CA LEU A 75 -1.51 -8.94 -5.37
C LEU A 75 -2.82 -9.58 -5.86
N ARG A 76 -3.60 -10.17 -4.97
CA ARG A 76 -4.89 -10.81 -5.32
C ARG A 76 -5.88 -9.81 -5.88
N GLU A 77 -5.99 -8.63 -5.28
CA GLU A 77 -6.88 -7.57 -5.76
C GLU A 77 -6.44 -7.02 -7.12
N ARG A 78 -5.13 -6.91 -7.39
CA ARG A 78 -4.64 -6.56 -8.73
C ARG A 78 -4.97 -7.61 -9.78
N ILE A 79 -4.79 -8.90 -9.46
CA ILE A 79 -5.18 -10.02 -10.34
C ILE A 79 -6.70 -9.97 -10.59
N ARG A 80 -7.50 -9.77 -9.54
CA ARG A 80 -8.95 -9.66 -9.61
C ARG A 80 -9.42 -8.50 -10.52
N LYS A 81 -8.85 -7.31 -10.33
CA LYS A 81 -9.10 -6.12 -11.16
C LYS A 81 -8.67 -6.36 -12.61
N GLY A 82 -7.51 -6.99 -12.83
CA GLY A 82 -7.02 -7.34 -14.17
C GLY A 82 -7.94 -8.33 -14.91
N LEU A 83 -8.52 -9.28 -14.18
CA LEU A 83 -9.50 -10.25 -14.69
C LEU A 83 -10.95 -9.73 -14.69
N GLN A 84 -11.20 -8.51 -14.20
CA GLN A 84 -12.52 -7.88 -14.11
C GLN A 84 -13.54 -8.69 -13.28
N LEU A 85 -13.08 -9.40 -12.25
CA LEU A 85 -13.92 -10.23 -11.38
C LEU A 85 -14.43 -9.42 -10.17
N TYR A 86 -15.57 -8.76 -10.28
CA TYR A 86 -16.12 -7.96 -9.18
C TYR A 86 -16.97 -8.81 -8.22
N SER A 87 -16.71 -8.72 -6.91
CA SER A 87 -17.65 -9.17 -5.87
C SER A 87 -18.37 -7.98 -5.28
N SER A 88 -19.67 -8.14 -5.00
CA SER A 88 -20.55 -7.07 -4.49
C SER A 88 -20.40 -6.79 -2.99
N GLU A 89 -19.66 -7.61 -2.23
CA GLU A 89 -19.50 -7.44 -0.78
C GLU A 89 -18.47 -6.35 -0.45
N PRO A 90 -18.84 -5.27 0.27
CA PRO A 90 -17.90 -4.25 0.70
C PRO A 90 -17.03 -4.79 1.85
N THR A 91 -15.72 -4.96 1.62
CA THR A 91 -14.80 -5.54 2.62
C THR A 91 -14.23 -4.54 3.61
N LYS A 92 -14.43 -3.22 3.42
CA LYS A 92 -13.97 -2.18 4.35
C LYS A 92 -15.10 -1.18 4.64
N PRO A 93 -15.38 -0.87 5.92
CA PRO A 93 -16.39 0.11 6.28
C PRO A 93 -15.96 1.50 5.80
N TYR A 94 -16.84 2.16 5.06
CA TYR A 94 -16.69 3.57 4.72
C TYR A 94 -16.98 4.44 5.94
N LEU A 95 -16.36 5.62 5.98
CA LEU A 95 -16.75 6.64 6.95
C LEU A 95 -18.07 7.27 6.49
N SER A 96 -19.17 6.80 7.08
CA SER A 96 -20.53 7.31 6.88
C SER A 96 -20.91 8.31 7.99
N SER A 97 -22.03 9.02 7.80
CA SER A 97 -22.57 9.94 8.82
C SER A 97 -22.92 9.24 10.14
N GLN A 98 -23.13 7.92 10.12
CA GLN A 98 -23.41 7.12 11.31
C GLN A 98 -22.14 6.88 12.16
N ASN A 99 -20.98 6.78 11.51
CA ASN A 99 -19.70 6.48 12.17
C ASN A 99 -18.82 7.73 12.36
N TYR A 100 -19.37 8.92 12.15
CA TYR A 100 -18.61 10.17 12.23
C TYR A 100 -18.02 10.42 13.63
N GLY A 101 -18.64 9.88 14.68
CA GLY A 101 -18.14 9.98 16.05
C GLY A 101 -16.81 9.26 16.29
N GLU A 102 -16.48 8.22 15.52
CA GLU A 102 -15.26 7.42 15.69
C GLU A 102 -13.98 8.20 15.37
N ILE A 103 -14.12 9.27 14.59
CA ILE A 103 -13.04 10.20 14.20
C ILE A 103 -12.43 10.90 15.43
N PHE A 104 -13.21 11.08 16.50
CA PHE A 104 -12.79 11.74 17.73
C PHE A 104 -12.38 10.75 18.83
N SER A 105 -12.17 9.49 18.49
CA SER A 105 -11.69 8.49 19.43
C SER A 105 -10.26 8.80 19.93
N ASN A 106 -9.81 8.05 20.93
CA ASN A 106 -8.44 8.17 21.46
C ASN A 106 -7.36 7.72 20.46
N GLN A 107 -7.73 7.24 19.28
CA GLN A 107 -6.79 6.83 18.24
C GLN A 107 -6.28 8.05 17.46
N ILE A 108 -5.04 7.98 16.99
CA ILE A 108 -4.50 9.00 16.08
C ILE A 108 -5.04 8.69 14.69
N ILE A 109 -5.88 9.57 14.18
CA ILE A 109 -6.51 9.45 12.86
C ILE A 109 -6.00 10.60 12.00
N TRP A 110 -5.64 10.31 10.76
CA TRP A 110 -5.23 11.34 9.80
C TRP A 110 -6.19 11.40 8.62
N PHE A 111 -6.52 12.61 8.19
CA PHE A 111 -7.13 12.86 6.90
C PHE A 111 -6.07 13.23 5.89
N VAL A 112 -6.05 12.53 4.75
CA VAL A 112 -5.15 12.83 3.63
C VAL A 112 -5.99 13.35 2.47
N ASP A 113 -5.66 14.55 2.00
CA ASP A 113 -6.25 15.16 0.81
C ASP A 113 -5.19 15.47 -0.25
N ASP A 114 -5.38 14.89 -1.45
CA ASP A 114 -4.50 15.03 -2.61
C ASP A 114 -5.00 16.08 -3.63
N THR A 115 -6.07 16.82 -3.29
CA THR A 115 -6.76 17.72 -4.23
C THR A 115 -5.85 18.76 -4.87
N ASN A 116 -4.95 19.39 -4.11
CA ASN A 116 -4.07 20.46 -4.57
C ASN A 116 -2.63 19.99 -4.78
N VAL A 117 -2.40 18.69 -4.93
CA VAL A 117 -1.05 18.16 -5.15
C VAL A 117 -0.55 18.49 -6.55
N TYR A 118 -1.42 18.36 -7.54
CA TYR A 118 -1.12 18.71 -8.92
C TYR A 118 -2.16 19.70 -9.43
N SER A 119 -1.73 20.96 -9.52
CA SER A 119 -2.53 22.06 -10.06
C SER A 119 -1.78 22.72 -11.20
N VAL A 120 -2.54 23.27 -12.14
CA VAL A 120 -2.03 23.73 -13.43
C VAL A 120 -2.70 25.05 -13.78
N THR A 121 -1.90 25.99 -14.28
CA THR A 121 -2.40 27.21 -14.93
C THR A 121 -2.47 27.01 -16.44
N ILE A 122 -3.58 27.41 -17.03
CA ILE A 122 -3.82 27.30 -18.47
C ILE A 122 -3.47 28.63 -19.12
N HIS A 123 -2.54 28.60 -20.08
CA HIS A 123 -2.14 29.75 -20.87
C HIS A 123 -2.49 29.50 -22.34
N LYS A 124 -3.14 30.47 -22.98
CA LYS A 124 -3.35 30.46 -24.44
C LYS A 124 -2.09 30.96 -25.13
N THR A 125 -1.56 30.18 -26.07
CA THR A 125 -0.49 30.64 -26.96
C THR A 125 -1.04 31.58 -28.02
N PHE A 126 -0.13 32.30 -28.67
CA PHE A 126 -0.46 33.19 -29.78
C PHE A 126 -1.13 32.45 -30.96
N GLU A 127 -0.78 31.17 -31.17
CA GLU A 127 -1.36 30.29 -32.20
C GLU A 127 -2.74 29.70 -31.80
N GLY A 128 -3.27 30.06 -30.62
CA GLY A 128 -4.57 29.57 -30.12
C GLY A 128 -4.52 28.24 -29.38
N ASN A 129 -3.35 27.61 -29.25
CA ASN A 129 -3.18 26.37 -28.48
C ASN A 129 -3.22 26.65 -26.96
N LEU A 130 -3.86 25.77 -26.20
CA LEU A 130 -3.89 25.83 -24.74
C LEU A 130 -2.69 25.05 -24.18
N ILE A 131 -1.73 25.75 -23.60
CA ILE A 131 -0.60 25.15 -22.88
C ILE A 131 -0.86 25.19 -21.38
N THR A 132 -0.55 24.09 -20.72
CA THR A 132 -0.67 23.89 -19.27
C THR A 132 0.69 24.04 -18.60
N LYS A 133 0.81 24.92 -17.61
CA LYS A 133 2.01 25.05 -16.77
C LYS A 133 1.70 24.58 -15.34
N PRO A 134 2.49 23.67 -14.75
CA PRO A 134 2.26 23.24 -13.38
C PRO A 134 2.62 24.37 -12.40
N ILE A 135 1.86 24.47 -11.32
CA ILE A 135 2.18 25.31 -10.16
C ILE A 135 2.64 24.44 -8.99
N ASN A 136 3.19 25.07 -7.94
CA ASN A 136 3.48 24.37 -6.71
C ASN A 136 2.20 23.80 -6.11
N GLY A 137 2.25 22.54 -5.69
CA GLY A 137 1.15 21.86 -5.03
C GLY A 137 1.41 21.67 -3.54
N ALA A 138 0.42 21.17 -2.83
CA ALA A 138 0.58 20.76 -1.45
C ALA A 138 -0.28 19.55 -1.11
N ILE A 139 0.28 18.66 -0.28
CA ILE A 139 -0.45 17.57 0.36
C ILE A 139 -0.95 18.09 1.70
N PHE A 140 -2.22 17.86 1.99
CA PHE A 140 -2.84 18.18 3.27
C PHE A 140 -3.01 16.91 4.09
N ILE A 141 -2.36 16.87 5.26
CA ILE A 141 -2.54 15.80 6.24
C ILE A 141 -3.02 16.44 7.55
N PHE A 142 -4.23 16.10 7.97
CA PHE A 142 -4.89 16.75 9.10
C PHE A 142 -5.27 15.76 10.18
N ASN A 143 -4.94 16.08 11.43
CA ASN A 143 -5.40 15.34 12.61
C ASN A 143 -6.65 16.02 13.19
N PRO A 144 -7.83 15.38 13.11
CA PRO A 144 -9.10 15.95 13.53
C PRO A 144 -9.24 16.11 15.05
N ARG A 145 -8.45 15.37 15.84
CA ARG A 145 -8.50 15.43 17.30
C ARG A 145 -7.65 16.57 17.85
N THR A 146 -6.42 16.71 17.35
CA THR A 146 -5.47 17.73 17.86
C THR A 146 -5.53 19.03 17.06
N GLY A 147 -6.11 19.01 15.86
CA GLY A 147 -6.07 20.14 14.92
C GLY A 147 -4.71 20.31 14.24
N GLN A 148 -3.75 19.39 14.44
CA GLN A 148 -2.44 19.47 13.81
C GLN A 148 -2.55 19.29 12.31
N LEU A 149 -1.95 20.20 11.55
CA LEU A 149 -1.88 20.16 10.10
C LEU A 149 -0.43 19.96 9.66
N PHE A 150 -0.19 18.90 8.90
CA PHE A 150 1.05 18.74 8.14
C PHE A 150 0.78 19.14 6.69
N LEU A 151 1.48 20.19 6.26
CA LEU A 151 1.41 20.70 4.90
C LEU A 151 2.74 20.38 4.20
N LYS A 152 2.73 19.43 3.28
CA LYS A 152 3.92 19.12 2.47
C LYS A 152 3.80 19.82 1.13
N VAL A 153 4.64 20.83 0.90
CA VAL A 153 4.73 21.54 -0.38
C VAL A 153 5.48 20.68 -1.40
N ILE A 154 4.88 20.48 -2.57
CA ILE A 154 5.48 19.82 -3.72
C ILE A 154 5.87 20.89 -4.73
N HIS A 155 7.17 21.05 -4.92
CA HIS A 155 7.74 22.00 -5.86
C HIS A 155 7.58 21.52 -7.31
N THR A 156 7.47 22.46 -8.26
CA THR A 156 7.32 22.18 -9.70
C THR A 156 8.42 21.30 -10.30
N SER A 157 9.61 21.27 -9.69
CA SER A 157 10.73 20.43 -10.13
C SER A 157 10.42 18.93 -10.11
N VAL A 158 9.49 18.48 -9.26
CA VAL A 158 9.07 17.07 -9.19
C VAL A 158 8.37 16.63 -10.49
N TRP A 159 7.76 17.56 -11.21
CA TRP A 159 7.02 17.29 -12.45
C TRP A 159 7.90 17.35 -13.70
N ALA A 160 9.14 17.83 -13.58
CA ALA A 160 10.03 18.03 -14.72
C ALA A 160 10.38 16.70 -15.40
N GLY A 161 10.17 16.61 -16.71
CA GLY A 161 10.50 15.43 -17.52
C GLY A 161 9.55 14.23 -17.35
N GLN A 162 8.48 14.37 -16.58
CA GLN A 162 7.54 13.28 -16.30
C GLN A 162 6.31 13.33 -17.21
N LYS A 163 5.74 12.15 -17.50
CA LYS A 163 4.46 12.00 -18.23
C LYS A 163 3.38 11.45 -17.27
N CYS A 164 2.11 11.57 -17.65
CA CYS A 164 0.97 11.08 -16.85
C CYS A 164 0.93 11.66 -15.41
N LEU A 165 1.13 12.98 -15.30
CA LEU A 165 1.30 13.71 -14.04
C LEU A 165 0.14 13.50 -13.04
N GLY A 166 -1.09 13.31 -13.51
CA GLY A 166 -2.23 13.03 -12.64
C GLY A 166 -2.15 11.69 -11.89
N GLN A 167 -1.53 10.66 -12.48
CA GLN A 167 -1.26 9.41 -11.77
C GLN A 167 -0.04 9.55 -10.87
N LEU A 168 1.02 10.19 -11.37
CA LEU A 168 2.24 10.44 -10.61
C LEU A 168 1.96 11.22 -9.31
N ALA A 169 1.06 12.20 -9.36
CA ALA A 169 0.64 12.98 -8.19
C ALA A 169 0.14 12.09 -7.04
N LYS A 170 -0.66 11.07 -7.35
CA LYS A 170 -1.19 10.14 -6.34
C LYS A 170 -0.10 9.26 -5.72
N TRP A 171 0.81 8.75 -6.55
CA TRP A 171 1.95 7.97 -6.10
C TRP A 171 2.91 8.80 -5.25
N LYS A 172 3.23 10.02 -5.68
CA LYS A 172 4.05 10.95 -4.91
C LYS A 172 3.41 11.33 -3.59
N THR A 173 2.09 11.50 -3.56
CA THR A 173 1.36 11.74 -2.31
C THR A 173 1.51 10.58 -1.35
N ALA A 174 1.30 9.34 -1.82
CA ALA A 174 1.43 8.15 -0.98
C ALA A 174 2.87 7.93 -0.48
N GLU A 175 3.87 8.21 -1.32
CA GLU A 175 5.28 8.16 -0.96
C GLU A 175 5.62 9.14 0.17
N GLU A 176 5.18 10.39 0.05
CA GLU A 176 5.39 11.43 1.06
C GLU A 176 4.64 11.16 2.37
N VAL A 177 3.41 10.63 2.29
CA VAL A 177 2.65 10.20 3.48
C VAL A 177 3.40 9.06 4.20
N ALA A 178 3.89 8.06 3.47
CA ALA A 178 4.64 6.96 4.07
C ALA A 178 5.99 7.45 4.66
N ALA A 179 6.65 8.39 4.00
CA ALA A 179 7.87 9.02 4.54
C ALA A 179 7.58 9.79 5.84
N LEU A 180 6.45 10.51 5.93
CA LEU A 180 6.03 11.19 7.15
C LEU A 180 5.76 10.19 8.28
N VAL A 181 5.05 9.09 8.01
CA VAL A 181 4.81 8.04 9.02
C VAL A 181 6.13 7.44 9.53
N ARG A 182 7.10 7.20 8.63
CA ARG A 182 8.45 6.72 9.01
C ARG A 182 9.24 7.70 9.87
N SER A 183 9.00 9.00 9.70
CA SER A 183 9.71 10.04 10.46
C SER A 183 9.21 10.19 11.90
N LEU A 184 8.01 9.70 12.20
CA LEU A 184 7.40 9.80 13.53
C LEU A 184 7.73 8.60 14.42
N HIS A 185 7.75 8.85 15.72
CA HIS A 185 7.84 7.79 16.73
C HIS A 185 6.59 6.90 16.72
N VAL A 186 6.74 5.64 17.12
CA VAL A 186 5.67 4.62 17.07
C VAL A 186 4.40 5.04 17.84
N GLU A 187 4.54 5.86 18.87
CA GLU A 187 3.40 6.39 19.65
C GLU A 187 2.57 7.43 18.91
N GLU A 188 3.20 8.19 18.01
CA GLU A 188 2.57 9.27 17.24
C GLU A 188 2.06 8.78 15.88
N GLN A 189 2.36 7.53 15.51
CA GLN A 189 1.92 6.95 14.25
C GLN A 189 0.39 6.84 14.20
N PRO A 190 -0.23 7.17 13.05
CA PRO A 190 -1.67 7.07 12.90
C PRO A 190 -2.10 5.60 12.94
N LYS A 191 -3.17 5.29 13.68
CA LYS A 191 -3.81 3.96 13.62
C LYS A 191 -4.76 3.85 12.44
N GLN A 192 -5.27 4.98 11.96
CA GLN A 192 -6.17 5.03 10.82
C GLN A 192 -5.84 6.22 9.93
N ILE A 193 -5.82 6.00 8.62
CA ILE A 193 -5.69 7.02 7.61
C ILE A 193 -6.97 7.02 6.78
N ILE A 194 -7.65 8.17 6.79
CA ILE A 194 -8.88 8.41 6.04
C ILE A 194 -8.55 9.25 4.82
N VAL A 195 -8.92 8.74 3.66
CA VAL A 195 -8.60 9.36 2.37
C VAL A 195 -9.83 10.03 1.79
N THR A 196 -9.66 11.24 1.22
CA THR A 196 -10.75 11.99 0.58
C THR A 196 -11.16 11.41 -0.77
N ARG A 197 -10.21 10.91 -1.57
CA ARG A 197 -10.45 10.40 -2.93
C ARG A 197 -10.18 8.91 -3.06
N LYS A 198 -11.07 8.18 -3.76
CA LYS A 198 -10.91 6.74 -4.06
C LYS A 198 -9.59 6.38 -4.72
N GLY A 199 -9.09 7.24 -5.59
CA GLY A 199 -7.86 6.99 -6.35
C GLY A 199 -6.58 6.93 -5.50
N MET A 200 -6.63 7.34 -4.23
CA MET A 200 -5.49 7.37 -3.32
C MET A 200 -5.38 6.11 -2.45
N LEU A 201 -6.40 5.25 -2.42
CA LEU A 201 -6.36 3.98 -1.67
C LEU A 201 -5.28 3.03 -2.22
N ASP A 202 -5.30 2.79 -3.54
CA ASP A 202 -4.39 1.83 -4.17
C ASP A 202 -2.90 2.21 -3.97
N PRO A 203 -2.47 3.47 -4.16
CA PRO A 203 -1.09 3.88 -3.87
C PRO A 203 -0.71 3.79 -2.40
N LEU A 204 -1.62 4.16 -1.48
CA LEU A 204 -1.35 4.11 -0.04
C LEU A 204 -1.23 2.67 0.47
N GLU A 205 -2.06 1.74 -0.02
CA GLU A 205 -1.94 0.32 0.33
C GLU A 205 -0.58 -0.27 -0.06
N VAL A 206 0.03 0.21 -1.15
CA VAL A 206 1.36 -0.24 -1.60
C VAL A 206 2.48 0.39 -0.77
N HIS A 207 2.41 1.69 -0.49
CA HIS A 207 3.47 2.38 0.25
C HIS A 207 3.45 2.14 1.77
N LEU A 208 2.31 1.72 2.32
CA LEU A 208 2.14 1.41 3.75
C LEU A 208 2.22 -0.10 4.07
N LEU A 209 2.75 -0.92 3.16
CA LEU A 209 2.97 -2.35 3.42
C LEU A 209 3.88 -2.61 4.64
N ASP A 210 4.81 -1.68 4.90
CA ASP A 210 5.70 -1.71 6.07
C ASP A 210 4.94 -1.50 7.40
N PHE A 211 3.72 -0.96 7.34
CA PHE A 211 2.90 -0.56 8.49
C PHE A 211 1.56 -1.31 8.51
N PRO A 212 1.56 -2.62 8.84
CA PRO A 212 0.34 -3.45 8.79
C PRO A 212 -0.73 -3.06 9.81
N ASN A 213 -0.39 -2.25 10.82
CA ASN A 213 -1.30 -1.81 11.87
C ASN A 213 -2.16 -0.60 11.48
N ILE A 214 -1.86 0.04 10.34
CA ILE A 214 -2.56 1.25 9.90
C ILE A 214 -3.77 0.85 9.06
N ILE A 215 -4.96 1.23 9.51
CA ILE A 215 -6.21 0.98 8.79
C ILE A 215 -6.41 2.08 7.76
N LEU A 216 -6.61 1.69 6.50
CA LEU A 216 -7.00 2.60 5.42
C LEU A 216 -8.51 2.59 5.24
N SER A 217 -9.12 3.77 5.39
CA SER A 217 -10.55 3.98 5.21
C SER A 217 -10.81 5.04 4.15
N LEU A 218 -11.91 4.90 3.44
CA LEU A 218 -12.39 5.93 2.52
C LEU A 218 -13.56 6.68 3.13
N LYS A 219 -13.58 7.97 2.86
CA LYS A 219 -14.69 8.85 3.18
C LYS A 219 -15.86 8.73 2.18
N GLU A 220 -17.09 8.62 2.67
CA GLU A 220 -18.31 8.81 1.85
C GLU A 220 -18.83 10.24 1.90
N VAL A 221 -18.66 10.92 3.03
CA VAL A 221 -19.17 12.29 3.23
C VAL A 221 -18.19 13.32 2.64
N ASN A 222 -18.65 14.22 1.78
CA ASN A 222 -17.85 15.39 1.37
C ASN A 222 -17.63 16.32 2.57
N CYS A 223 -16.52 16.18 3.33
CA CYS A 223 -16.02 17.36 4.06
C CYS A 223 -15.02 18.06 3.17
N ASN A 224 -15.38 19.26 2.75
CA ASN A 224 -14.50 20.17 2.06
C ASN A 224 -13.50 20.72 3.08
N PHE A 225 -12.31 20.12 3.17
CA PHE A 225 -11.16 20.81 3.80
C PHE A 225 -10.86 22.15 3.09
N LEU A 226 -11.32 22.26 1.84
CA LEU A 226 -11.16 23.40 0.94
C LEU A 226 -12.32 24.42 0.97
N SER A 227 -13.33 24.26 1.83
CA SER A 227 -14.32 25.33 2.06
C SER A 227 -13.75 26.42 2.97
N LYS A 228 -12.61 26.99 2.58
CA LYS A 228 -12.31 28.40 2.85
C LYS A 228 -12.49 29.12 1.52
N HIS A 229 -13.75 29.31 1.14
CA HIS A 229 -14.08 30.44 0.29
C HIS A 229 -13.68 31.69 1.07
N VAL A 230 -12.56 32.27 0.68
CA VAL A 230 -12.26 33.69 0.87
C VAL A 230 -12.24 34.28 -0.52
#